data_AF-A0A7K7QIN3-F1
#
_entry.id   AF-A0A7K7QIN3-F1
#
_cell.length_a   1.000
_cell.length_b   1.000
_cell.length_c   1.000
_cell.angle_alpha   90.00
_cell.angle_beta   90.00
_cell.angle_gamma   90.00
#
_symmetry.space_group_name_H-M   'P 1'
#
loop_
_entity.id
_entity.type
_entity.pdbx_description
1 polymer ?
#
loop_
_entity_poly.entity_id
_entity_poly.type
_entity_poly.pdbx_seq_one_letter_code
_entity_poly.pdbx_strand_id
1 'polypeptide(L)'
;QVRSVSVDLNVDPSLQIDIPDALSEKDRVKFTVHTKTTLPAFQSPEFSVTRQHEDFVWLHDTLTETEEYAGLIIPPAPSKPDFDGPREKMQKLGEGEVSMTKEEFAKMKQELEAEYLAVFKKTVSSHEIFLQRIASHPVLSKDRNFHVFLEYDQDLSVRRKNTKEMFGGFLKSVVKSADEVLFSGVKEVEDFFEQEKTFLVNYYNRIKDACAKADKMTRSHKNVADDYIYTSACLNSLALEEPTVIKKYLLKVAELFEKLRKVESRVSSDEDLKLSELLRYYMLNIEAAKDLLYRRTRALVDYENSNKALDKARLKSKDVRLAEAHQQDCCQKFEKISESAKQELMSFKQKRIAAFRKNLIEMAELEIKHAKNNVSLLQSCIDLFKN
;
A
#
# COMPACT_ATOMS: atom_id res chain seq x y z
N GLN A 1 6.30 3.87 -18.16
CA GLN A 1 5.45 2.97 -17.35
C GLN A 1 5.21 3.69 -16.03
N VAL A 2 3.98 4.12 -15.75
CA VAL A 2 3.68 4.93 -14.55
C VAL A 2 3.48 3.96 -13.38
N ARG A 3 4.42 3.94 -12.41
CA ARG A 3 4.25 3.19 -11.16
C ARG A 3 3.20 3.90 -10.30
N SER A 4 2.31 3.13 -9.65
CA SER A 4 1.23 3.65 -8.80
C SER A 4 1.78 4.50 -7.65
N VAL A 5 2.76 3.98 -6.90
CA VAL A 5 3.44 4.73 -5.85
C VAL A 5 4.93 4.82 -6.20
N SER A 6 5.40 6.02 -6.55
CA SER A 6 6.85 6.28 -6.68
C SER A 6 7.42 6.52 -5.28
N VAL A 7 7.69 5.44 -4.57
CA VAL A 7 8.48 5.53 -3.35
C VAL A 7 9.94 5.72 -3.77
N ASP A 8 10.51 6.91 -3.58
CA ASP A 8 11.96 7.08 -3.67
C ASP A 8 12.61 6.33 -2.52
N LEU A 9 12.89 5.06 -2.79
CA LEU A 9 13.82 4.27 -2.01
C LEU A 9 15.20 4.69 -2.48
N ASN A 10 16.09 5.03 -1.55
CA ASN A 10 17.51 5.01 -1.87
C ASN A 10 17.81 3.55 -2.21
N VAL A 11 17.79 3.23 -3.51
CA VAL A 11 18.01 1.87 -3.99
C VAL A 11 19.47 1.58 -3.71
N ASP A 12 19.71 0.85 -2.63
CA ASP A 12 21.04 0.34 -2.33
C ASP A 12 21.42 -0.59 -3.49
N PRO A 13 22.45 -0.25 -4.30
CA PRO A 13 22.84 -1.08 -5.42
C PRO A 13 23.34 -2.46 -4.98
N SER A 14 23.63 -2.66 -3.68
CA SER A 14 24.08 -3.93 -3.14
C SER A 14 22.98 -4.97 -2.91
N LEU A 15 21.70 -4.58 -2.83
CA LEU A 15 20.57 -5.49 -2.70
C LEU A 15 19.35 -4.96 -3.46
N GLN A 16 19.17 -5.47 -4.67
CA GLN A 16 18.07 -5.14 -5.57
C GLN A 16 17.06 -6.28 -5.58
N ILE A 17 15.78 -5.93 -5.39
CA ILE A 17 14.68 -6.89 -5.36
C ILE A 17 13.58 -6.37 -6.30
N ASP A 18 13.12 -7.24 -7.18
CA ASP A 18 11.96 -7.02 -8.03
C ASP A 18 11.06 -8.26 -8.09
N ILE A 19 9.80 -8.04 -8.42
CA ILE A 19 8.83 -9.12 -8.62
C ILE A 19 8.43 -9.11 -10.10
N PRO A 20 9.13 -9.86 -10.97
CA PRO A 20 8.88 -9.82 -12.41
C PRO A 20 7.51 -10.38 -12.79
N ASP A 21 7.01 -11.35 -12.03
CA ASP A 21 5.71 -11.95 -12.24
C ASP A 21 5.04 -12.48 -10.96
N ALA A 22 3.75 -12.79 -11.10
CA ALA A 22 2.97 -13.53 -10.13
C ALA A 22 1.99 -14.47 -10.86
N LEU A 23 1.58 -15.54 -10.18
CA LEU A 23 0.63 -16.51 -10.68
C LEU A 23 -0.54 -16.60 -9.69
N SER A 24 -1.74 -16.28 -10.16
CA SER A 24 -2.97 -16.46 -9.38
C SER A 24 -3.48 -17.88 -9.57
N GLU A 25 -3.42 -18.68 -8.50
CA GLU A 25 -4.03 -20.01 -8.41
C GLU A 25 -5.36 -19.91 -7.63
N LYS A 26 -6.16 -20.99 -7.65
CA LYS A 26 -7.55 -20.98 -7.12
C LYS A 26 -7.66 -20.41 -5.69
N ASP A 27 -6.71 -20.71 -4.82
CA ASP A 27 -6.75 -20.30 -3.41
C ASP A 27 -5.54 -19.46 -2.96
N ARG A 28 -4.55 -19.24 -3.84
CA ARG A 28 -3.26 -18.62 -3.49
C ARG A 28 -2.72 -17.79 -4.65
N VAL A 29 -1.87 -16.82 -4.34
CA VAL A 29 -1.10 -16.08 -5.34
C VAL A 29 0.37 -16.31 -5.05
N LYS A 30 1.08 -16.81 -6.05
CA LYS A 30 2.52 -17.04 -6.03
C LYS A 30 3.23 -15.88 -6.72
N PHE A 31 4.31 -15.40 -6.15
CA PHE A 31 5.14 -14.31 -6.63
C PHE A 31 6.51 -14.88 -6.93
N THR A 32 7.05 -14.57 -8.10
CA THR A 32 8.46 -14.80 -8.37
C THR A 32 9.20 -13.62 -7.77
N VAL A 33 9.97 -13.84 -6.71
CA VAL A 33 10.81 -12.81 -6.09
C VAL A 33 12.21 -12.96 -6.67
N HIS A 34 12.62 -11.98 -7.47
CA HIS A 34 13.94 -11.94 -8.06
C HIS A 34 14.85 -11.04 -7.22
N THR A 35 16.06 -11.53 -6.92
CA THR A 35 17.04 -10.80 -6.12
C THR A 35 18.37 -10.74 -6.86
N LYS A 36 18.96 -9.54 -6.91
CA LYS A 36 20.33 -9.26 -7.36
C LYS A 36 21.10 -8.61 -6.22
N THR A 37 22.27 -9.15 -5.89
CA THR A 37 23.03 -8.66 -4.75
C THR A 37 24.52 -8.77 -4.93
N THR A 38 25.24 -7.84 -4.31
CA THR A 38 26.71 -7.90 -4.15
C THR A 38 27.12 -8.22 -2.73
N LEU A 39 26.15 -8.49 -1.84
CA LEU A 39 26.40 -8.75 -0.43
C LEU A 39 26.92 -10.20 -0.25
N PRO A 40 28.03 -10.41 0.48
CA PRO A 40 28.62 -11.74 0.67
C PRO A 40 27.80 -12.65 1.61
N ALA A 41 26.74 -12.11 2.24
CA ALA A 41 25.83 -12.89 3.08
C ALA A 41 24.93 -13.83 2.27
N PHE A 42 24.77 -13.57 0.96
CA PHE A 42 23.98 -14.37 0.05
C PHE A 42 24.84 -15.40 -0.68
N GLN A 43 24.26 -16.55 -1.01
CA GLN A 43 24.92 -17.68 -1.65
C GLN A 43 25.20 -17.46 -3.13
N SER A 44 24.33 -16.68 -3.80
CA SER A 44 24.43 -16.37 -5.23
C SER A 44 24.23 -14.86 -5.45
N PRO A 45 24.95 -14.24 -6.41
CA PRO A 45 24.74 -12.82 -6.75
C PRO A 45 23.39 -12.55 -7.43
N GLU A 46 22.75 -13.58 -7.97
CA GLU A 46 21.45 -13.49 -8.64
C GLU A 46 20.68 -14.81 -8.46
N PHE A 47 19.42 -14.72 -8.04
CA PHE A 47 18.54 -15.87 -7.83
C PHE A 47 17.07 -15.44 -7.83
N SER A 48 16.18 -16.42 -7.97
CA SER A 48 14.74 -16.22 -7.88
C SER A 48 14.09 -17.32 -7.06
N VAL A 49 13.11 -16.94 -6.23
CA VAL A 49 12.33 -17.87 -5.41
C VAL A 49 10.84 -17.62 -5.58
N THR A 50 10.03 -18.64 -5.34
CA THR A 50 8.57 -18.51 -5.33
C THR A 50 8.07 -18.26 -3.92
N ARG A 51 7.24 -17.22 -3.74
CA ARG A 51 6.63 -16.86 -2.45
C ARG A 51 5.15 -16.66 -2.59
N GLN A 52 4.41 -16.95 -1.54
CA GLN A 52 2.96 -16.75 -1.51
C GLN A 52 2.62 -15.59 -0.59
N HIS A 53 1.44 -14.99 -0.76
CA HIS A 53 1.02 -13.85 0.07
C HIS A 53 1.19 -14.10 1.58
N GLU A 54 0.87 -15.31 2.05
CA GLU A 54 1.05 -15.70 3.45
C GLU A 54 2.51 -15.66 3.93
N ASP A 55 3.49 -15.86 3.04
CA ASP A 55 4.91 -15.77 3.38
C ASP A 55 5.32 -14.32 3.69
N PHE A 56 4.76 -13.34 2.97
CA PHE A 56 4.98 -11.92 3.23
C PHE A 56 4.38 -11.50 4.58
N VAL A 57 3.19 -12.02 4.90
CA VAL A 57 2.55 -11.80 6.19
C VAL A 57 3.37 -12.42 7.32
N TRP A 58 3.88 -13.63 7.14
CA TRP A 58 4.77 -14.27 8.11
C TRP A 58 6.05 -13.48 8.33
N LEU A 59 6.69 -12.99 7.26
CA LEU A 59 7.88 -12.16 7.38
C LEU A 59 7.57 -10.88 8.17
N HIS A 60 6.49 -10.18 7.83
CA HIS A 60 6.03 -9.00 8.57
C HIS A 60 5.82 -9.28 10.06
N ASP A 61 5.11 -10.35 10.38
CA ASP A 61 4.78 -10.71 11.77
C ASP A 61 6.04 -11.07 12.54
N THR A 62 6.96 -11.81 11.92
CA THR A 62 8.25 -12.18 12.51
C THR A 62 9.10 -10.94 12.82
N LEU A 63 9.19 -10.00 11.89
CA LEU A 63 9.89 -8.73 12.11
C LEU A 63 9.23 -7.89 13.22
N THR A 64 7.90 -7.89 13.29
CA THR A 64 7.13 -7.16 14.30
C THR A 64 7.30 -7.73 15.71
N GLU A 65 7.38 -9.06 15.83
CA GLU A 65 7.54 -9.79 17.10
C GLU A 65 8.99 -9.83 17.60
N THR A 66 9.96 -9.51 16.74
CA THR A 66 11.39 -9.49 17.11
C THR A 66 11.69 -8.31 18.03
N GLU A 67 12.11 -8.59 19.26
CA GLU A 67 12.34 -7.55 20.29
C GLU A 67 13.41 -6.52 19.89
N GLU A 68 14.43 -6.94 19.15
CA GLU A 68 15.50 -6.06 18.67
C GLU A 68 14.99 -4.97 17.71
N TYR A 69 13.84 -5.21 17.07
CA TYR A 69 13.21 -4.31 16.10
C TYR A 69 12.04 -3.52 16.72
N ALA A 70 11.85 -3.59 18.04
CA ALA A 70 10.76 -2.91 18.75
C ALA A 70 10.76 -1.38 18.56
N GLY A 71 11.94 -0.78 18.36
CA GLY A 71 12.11 0.64 18.07
C GLY A 71 12.24 0.99 16.57
N LEU A 72 11.88 0.06 15.67
CA LEU A 72 11.89 0.28 14.21
C LEU A 72 10.49 0.43 13.62
N ILE A 73 10.29 1.28 12.60
CA ILE A 73 9.04 1.27 11.83
C ILE A 73 9.09 0.09 10.86
N ILE A 74 8.33 -0.96 11.18
CA ILE A 74 8.23 -2.15 10.32
C ILE A 74 7.36 -1.79 9.11
N PRO A 75 7.83 -2.01 7.86
CA PRO A 75 7.02 -1.74 6.68
C PRO A 75 5.69 -2.50 6.76
N PRO A 76 4.54 -1.87 6.45
CA PRO A 76 3.25 -2.54 6.58
C PRO A 76 3.15 -3.73 5.63
N ALA A 77 2.55 -4.82 6.10
CA ALA A 77 2.28 -5.98 5.25
C ALA A 77 1.49 -5.58 4.00
N PRO A 78 1.80 -6.15 2.82
CA PRO A 78 1.02 -5.91 1.62
C PRO A 78 -0.42 -6.39 1.84
N SER A 79 -1.39 -5.75 1.17
CA SER A 79 -2.79 -6.18 1.25
C SER A 79 -3.00 -7.51 0.54
N LYS A 80 -3.93 -8.34 1.03
CA LYS A 80 -4.29 -9.59 0.36
C LYS A 80 -4.68 -9.32 -1.11
N PRO A 81 -4.08 -10.05 -2.06
CA PRO A 81 -4.48 -9.95 -3.45
C PRO A 81 -5.97 -10.32 -3.63
N ASP A 82 -6.70 -9.50 -4.37
CA ASP A 82 -8.12 -9.75 -4.69
C ASP A 82 -8.25 -10.00 -6.20
N PHE A 83 -8.22 -11.28 -6.58
CA PHE A 83 -8.42 -11.73 -7.95
C PHE A 83 -9.81 -12.34 -8.17
N ASP A 84 -10.68 -12.37 -7.15
CA ASP A 84 -11.92 -13.14 -7.19
C ASP A 84 -12.89 -12.57 -8.24
N GLY A 85 -13.07 -11.25 -8.27
CA GLY A 85 -13.90 -10.57 -9.27
C GLY A 85 -13.45 -10.81 -10.72
N PRO A 86 -12.20 -10.47 -11.08
CA PRO A 86 -11.66 -10.74 -12.43
C PRO A 86 -11.73 -12.22 -12.82
N ARG A 87 -11.49 -13.14 -11.87
CA ARG A 87 -11.54 -14.59 -12.11
C ARG A 87 -12.96 -15.08 -12.38
N GLU A 88 -13.93 -14.65 -11.59
CA GLU A 88 -15.34 -15.01 -11.78
C GLU A 88 -15.85 -14.51 -13.13
N LYS A 89 -15.50 -13.27 -13.52
CA LYS A 89 -15.86 -12.72 -14.83
C LYS A 89 -15.22 -13.51 -15.97
N MET A 90 -13.95 -13.89 -15.85
CA MET A 90 -13.26 -14.72 -16.85
C MET A 90 -13.91 -16.10 -17.01
N GLN A 91 -14.30 -16.73 -15.91
CA GLN A 91 -15.00 -18.02 -15.95
C GLN A 91 -16.36 -17.89 -16.66
N LYS A 92 -17.18 -16.91 -16.28
CA LYS A 92 -18.48 -16.65 -16.91
C LYS A 92 -18.37 -16.34 -18.40
N LEU A 93 -17.31 -15.62 -18.80
CA LEU A 93 -17.06 -15.36 -20.22
C LEU A 93 -16.82 -16.67 -20.99
N GLY A 94 -16.03 -17.59 -20.43
CA GLY A 94 -15.81 -18.91 -21.03
C GLY A 94 -17.08 -19.75 -21.14
N GLU A 95 -17.96 -19.70 -20.13
CA GLU A 95 -19.26 -20.39 -20.16
C GLU A 95 -20.22 -19.79 -21.21
N GLY A 96 -20.09 -18.49 -21.50
CA GLY A 96 -20.91 -17.76 -22.48
C GLY A 96 -20.40 -17.80 -23.92
N GLU A 97 -19.25 -18.42 -24.21
CA GLU A 97 -18.56 -18.35 -25.52
C GLU A 97 -19.47 -18.75 -26.70
N VAL A 98 -20.37 -19.71 -26.49
CA VAL A 98 -21.27 -20.23 -27.53
C VAL A 98 -22.42 -19.26 -27.87
N SER A 99 -22.71 -18.29 -26.99
CA SER A 99 -23.87 -17.40 -27.07
C SER A 99 -23.62 -16.05 -27.74
N MET A 100 -22.35 -15.72 -28.03
CA MET A 100 -21.93 -14.41 -28.52
C MET A 100 -21.12 -14.52 -29.82
N THR A 101 -21.01 -13.42 -30.56
CA THR A 101 -20.17 -13.40 -31.76
C THR A 101 -18.69 -13.48 -31.38
N LYS A 102 -17.85 -13.97 -32.30
CA LYS A 102 -16.38 -14.03 -32.09
C LYS A 102 -15.78 -12.67 -31.78
N GLU A 103 -16.32 -11.60 -32.37
CA GLU A 103 -15.85 -10.24 -32.19
C GLU A 103 -16.22 -9.69 -30.81
N GLU A 104 -17.44 -9.93 -30.34
CA GLU A 104 -17.88 -9.56 -29.00
C GLU A 104 -17.11 -10.33 -27.93
N PHE A 105 -16.91 -11.63 -28.11
CA PHE A 105 -16.11 -12.45 -27.20
C PHE A 105 -14.67 -11.93 -27.09
N ALA A 106 -14.03 -11.65 -28.22
CA ALA A 106 -12.66 -11.12 -28.24
C ALA A 106 -12.55 -9.78 -27.51
N LYS A 107 -13.53 -8.88 -27.70
CA LYS A 107 -13.55 -7.58 -27.04
C LYS A 107 -13.75 -7.71 -25.52
N MET A 108 -14.73 -8.50 -25.08
CA MET A 108 -14.97 -8.74 -23.66
C MET A 108 -13.78 -9.42 -22.99
N LYS A 109 -13.16 -10.40 -23.66
CA LYS A 109 -11.94 -11.04 -23.18
C LYS A 109 -10.82 -10.04 -22.97
N GLN A 110 -10.58 -9.16 -23.95
CA GLN A 110 -9.54 -8.14 -23.86
C GLN A 110 -9.78 -7.15 -22.71
N GLU A 111 -11.03 -6.74 -22.47
CA GLU A 111 -11.39 -5.86 -21.36
C GLU A 111 -11.15 -6.52 -20.00
N LEU A 112 -11.51 -7.81 -19.86
CA LEU A 112 -11.25 -8.58 -18.64
C LEU A 112 -9.76 -8.84 -18.42
N GLU A 113 -8.98 -9.11 -19.48
CA GLU A 113 -7.52 -9.27 -19.40
C GLU A 113 -6.87 -7.98 -18.91
N ALA A 114 -7.38 -6.82 -19.35
CA ALA A 114 -6.91 -5.52 -18.89
C ALA A 114 -7.26 -5.26 -17.40
N GLU A 115 -8.47 -5.61 -16.95
CA GLU A 115 -8.89 -5.52 -15.55
C GLU A 115 -8.01 -6.42 -14.66
N TYR A 116 -7.81 -7.67 -15.07
CA TYR A 116 -6.94 -8.62 -14.39
C TYR A 116 -5.50 -8.10 -14.31
N LEU A 117 -4.96 -7.57 -15.41
CA LEU A 117 -3.60 -7.02 -15.46
C LEU A 117 -3.44 -5.79 -14.55
N ALA A 118 -4.48 -4.98 -14.38
CA ALA A 118 -4.46 -3.82 -13.48
C ALA A 118 -4.36 -4.27 -12.01
N VAL A 119 -5.20 -5.22 -11.60
CA VAL A 119 -5.13 -5.84 -10.26
C VAL A 119 -3.75 -6.47 -10.04
N PHE A 120 -3.29 -7.24 -11.02
CA PHE A 120 -1.99 -7.89 -11.00
C PHE A 120 -0.84 -6.91 -10.74
N LYS A 121 -0.75 -5.84 -11.54
CA LYS A 121 0.30 -4.82 -11.41
C LYS A 121 0.26 -4.14 -10.04
N LYS A 122 -0.94 -3.85 -9.53
CA LYS A 122 -1.12 -3.26 -8.21
C LYS A 122 -0.62 -4.20 -7.11
N THR A 123 -1.01 -5.48 -7.17
CA THR A 123 -0.57 -6.49 -6.22
C THR A 123 0.95 -6.66 -6.24
N VAL A 124 1.56 -6.86 -7.41
CA VAL A 124 3.01 -6.99 -7.59
C VAL A 124 3.74 -5.78 -7.02
N SER A 125 3.31 -4.57 -7.39
CA SER A 125 3.89 -3.31 -6.90
C SER A 125 3.85 -3.22 -5.37
N SER A 126 2.73 -3.56 -4.73
CA SER A 126 2.61 -3.53 -3.27
C SER A 126 3.55 -4.51 -2.57
N HIS A 127 3.71 -5.72 -3.11
CA HIS A 127 4.58 -6.75 -2.51
C HIS A 127 6.06 -6.41 -2.73
N GLU A 128 6.40 -5.91 -3.92
CA GLU A 128 7.75 -5.45 -4.24
C GLU A 128 8.17 -4.29 -3.33
N ILE A 129 7.33 -3.26 -3.16
CA ILE A 129 7.62 -2.11 -2.29
C ILE A 129 7.87 -2.55 -0.85
N PHE A 130 7.13 -3.54 -0.34
CA PHE A 130 7.34 -4.09 0.99
C PHE A 130 8.75 -4.68 1.15
N LEU A 131 9.18 -5.53 0.21
CA LEU A 131 10.52 -6.13 0.24
C LEU A 131 11.63 -5.08 0.06
N GLN A 132 11.45 -4.17 -0.89
CA GLN A 132 12.43 -3.11 -1.13
C GLN A 132 12.56 -2.16 0.08
N ARG A 133 11.48 -1.94 0.85
CA ARG A 133 11.54 -1.17 2.10
C ARG A 133 12.38 -1.88 3.16
N ILE A 134 12.21 -3.19 3.33
CA ILE A 134 13.03 -4.01 4.24
C ILE A 134 14.50 -3.98 3.79
N ALA A 135 14.75 -4.21 2.49
CA ALA A 135 16.10 -4.15 1.91
C ALA A 135 16.78 -2.78 2.06
N SER A 136 16.02 -1.68 1.97
CA SER A 136 16.56 -0.32 2.15
C SER A 136 16.86 0.07 3.60
N HIS A 137 16.41 -0.74 4.57
CA HIS A 137 16.58 -0.43 5.98
C HIS A 137 17.92 -1.01 6.50
N PRO A 138 18.81 -0.21 7.12
CA PRO A 138 20.16 -0.65 7.51
C PRO A 138 20.22 -1.84 8.48
N VAL A 139 19.19 -1.99 9.32
CA VAL A 139 19.02 -3.11 10.26
C VAL A 139 18.22 -4.27 9.64
N LEU A 140 16.97 -4.04 9.19
CA LEU A 140 16.09 -5.10 8.70
C LEU A 140 16.64 -5.84 7.46
N SER A 141 17.44 -5.18 6.61
CA SER A 141 18.10 -5.83 5.47
C SER A 141 19.06 -6.95 5.84
N LYS A 142 19.46 -7.03 7.12
CA LYS A 142 20.36 -8.06 7.66
C LYS A 142 19.62 -9.12 8.46
N ASP A 143 18.29 -9.05 8.53
CA ASP A 143 17.49 -10.02 9.25
C ASP A 143 17.61 -11.42 8.61
N ARG A 144 17.77 -12.43 9.46
CA ARG A 144 17.95 -13.81 9.02
C ARG A 144 16.70 -14.36 8.33
N ASN A 145 15.52 -14.06 8.85
CA ASN A 145 14.26 -14.55 8.26
C ASN A 145 13.99 -13.88 6.92
N PHE A 146 14.41 -12.62 6.76
CA PHE A 146 14.40 -11.94 5.47
C PHE A 146 15.34 -12.59 4.46
N HIS A 147 16.57 -12.95 4.85
CA HIS A 147 17.50 -13.67 3.95
C HIS A 147 16.94 -15.04 3.56
N VAL A 148 16.39 -15.79 4.52
CA VAL A 148 15.70 -17.07 4.24
C VAL A 148 14.51 -16.83 3.31
N PHE A 149 13.73 -15.76 3.51
CA PHE A 149 12.65 -15.39 2.63
C PHE A 149 13.13 -15.11 1.20
N LEU A 150 14.33 -14.56 0.99
CA LEU A 150 14.83 -14.31 -0.36
C LEU A 150 15.48 -15.54 -0.99
N GLU A 151 16.22 -16.35 -0.24
CA GLU A 151 17.11 -17.39 -0.82
C GLU A 151 16.55 -18.80 -0.78
N TYR A 152 15.65 -19.12 0.15
CA TYR A 152 15.21 -20.50 0.33
C TYR A 152 14.39 -20.96 -0.89
N ASP A 153 14.91 -21.92 -1.64
CA ASP A 153 14.39 -22.33 -2.95
C ASP A 153 13.12 -23.19 -2.88
N GLN A 154 12.83 -23.77 -1.71
CA GLN A 154 11.61 -24.53 -1.48
C GLN A 154 10.49 -23.66 -0.89
N ASP A 155 9.29 -24.23 -0.83
CA ASP A 155 8.17 -23.61 -0.13
C ASP A 155 8.55 -23.38 1.33
N LEU A 156 8.45 -22.12 1.78
CA LEU A 156 8.43 -21.83 3.19
C LEU A 156 7.16 -22.50 3.71
N SER A 157 7.29 -23.60 4.46
CA SER A 157 6.15 -24.32 5.03
C SER A 157 5.56 -23.53 6.20
N VAL A 158 5.25 -22.25 5.95
CA VAL A 158 4.62 -21.33 6.88
C VAL A 158 3.23 -21.88 7.13
N ARG A 159 3.04 -22.42 8.31
CA ARG A 159 1.74 -22.92 8.75
C ARG A 159 0.72 -21.78 8.63
N ARG A 160 -0.28 -21.96 7.76
CA ARG A 160 -1.43 -21.05 7.69
C ARG A 160 -2.01 -20.93 9.10
N LYS A 161 -2.11 -19.69 9.62
CA LYS A 161 -2.73 -19.42 10.92
C LYS A 161 -4.10 -20.07 10.93
N ASN A 162 -4.34 -20.98 11.87
CA ASN A 162 -5.65 -21.64 11.98
C ASN A 162 -6.69 -20.64 12.51
N THR A 163 -7.98 -20.98 12.45
CA THR A 163 -9.07 -20.09 12.90
C THR A 163 -8.89 -19.60 14.34
N LYS A 164 -8.26 -20.38 15.22
CA LYS A 164 -7.94 -19.99 16.61
C LYS A 164 -6.79 -18.97 16.69
N GLU A 165 -5.76 -19.10 15.86
CA GLU A 165 -4.63 -18.16 15.74
C GLU A 165 -5.07 -16.85 15.05
N MET A 166 -5.99 -16.93 14.10
CA MET A 166 -6.70 -15.77 13.52
C MET A 166 -7.54 -15.06 14.59
N PHE A 167 -8.26 -15.81 15.45
CA PHE A 167 -8.91 -15.27 16.65
C PHE A 167 -7.90 -14.71 17.67
N GLY A 168 -6.69 -15.28 17.73
CA GLY A 168 -5.56 -14.72 18.48
C GLY A 168 -5.14 -13.34 17.98
N GLY A 169 -5.29 -13.05 16.68
CA GLY A 169 -5.17 -11.70 16.13
C GLY A 169 -6.24 -10.73 16.66
N PHE A 170 -7.49 -11.21 16.80
CA PHE A 170 -8.55 -10.46 17.50
C PHE A 170 -8.24 -10.27 19.00
N LEU A 171 -7.65 -11.27 19.67
CA LEU A 171 -7.19 -11.13 21.06
C LEU A 171 -6.03 -10.13 21.16
N LYS A 172 -5.08 -10.12 20.21
CA LYS A 172 -4.03 -9.09 20.15
C LYS A 172 -4.62 -7.69 19.97
N SER A 173 -5.65 -7.52 19.13
CA SER A 173 -6.34 -6.23 19.02
C SER A 173 -7.09 -5.84 20.29
N VAL A 174 -7.72 -6.80 20.99
CA VAL A 174 -8.40 -6.55 22.27
C VAL A 174 -7.39 -6.24 23.39
N VAL A 175 -6.27 -6.95 23.45
CA VAL A 175 -5.15 -6.66 24.37
C VAL A 175 -4.57 -5.30 24.05
N LYS A 176 -4.36 -4.95 22.77
CA LYS A 176 -3.91 -3.61 22.36
C LYS A 176 -4.91 -2.54 22.78
N SER A 177 -6.22 -2.76 22.65
CA SER A 177 -7.25 -1.82 23.13
C SER A 177 -7.29 -1.70 24.65
N ALA A 178 -7.12 -2.79 25.39
CA ALA A 178 -7.03 -2.77 26.85
C ALA A 178 -5.76 -2.06 27.32
N ASP A 179 -4.64 -2.32 26.65
CA ASP A 179 -3.37 -1.65 26.84
C ASP A 179 -3.48 -0.16 26.52
N GLU A 180 -4.14 0.25 25.43
CA GLU A 180 -4.34 1.66 25.10
C GLU A 180 -5.11 2.43 26.20
N VAL A 181 -6.10 1.78 26.83
CA VAL A 181 -6.82 2.32 28.00
C VAL A 181 -5.93 2.35 29.24
N LEU A 182 -5.10 1.33 29.46
CA LEU A 182 -4.13 1.32 30.55
C LEU A 182 -3.05 2.39 30.38
N PHE A 183 -2.63 2.60 29.13
CA PHE A 183 -1.57 3.51 28.72
C PHE A 183 -2.04 4.96 28.66
N SER A 184 -3.34 5.24 28.61
CA SER A 184 -3.85 6.62 28.65
C SER A 184 -3.55 7.35 29.97
N GLY A 185 -3.27 6.60 31.04
CA GLY A 185 -2.86 7.14 32.34
C GLY A 185 -1.34 7.22 32.55
N VAL A 186 -0.53 6.69 31.63
CA VAL A 186 0.93 6.74 31.70
C VAL A 186 1.39 8.11 31.23
N LYS A 187 2.05 8.86 32.11
CA LYS A 187 2.55 10.18 31.76
C LYS A 187 3.77 10.02 30.86
N GLU A 188 3.65 10.46 29.61
CA GLU A 188 4.81 10.50 28.71
C GLU A 188 5.91 11.37 29.34
N VAL A 189 7.11 10.80 29.41
CA VAL A 189 8.25 11.42 30.11
C VAL A 189 8.95 12.43 29.19
N GLU A 190 8.77 12.27 27.89
CA GLU A 190 9.46 13.05 26.86
C GLU A 190 8.48 13.79 25.93
N ASP A 191 8.56 15.12 25.93
CA ASP A 191 7.71 16.01 25.11
C ASP A 191 7.71 15.64 23.62
N PHE A 192 8.83 15.14 23.10
CA PHE A 192 8.94 14.72 21.69
C PHE A 192 7.93 13.64 21.33
N PHE A 193 7.81 12.58 22.15
CA PHE A 193 6.96 11.44 21.83
C PHE A 193 5.47 11.77 22.01
N GLU A 194 5.13 12.64 22.96
CA GLU A 194 3.76 13.13 23.13
C GLU A 194 3.32 13.97 21.92
N GLN A 195 4.21 14.85 21.44
CA GLN A 195 3.98 15.65 20.24
C GLN A 195 3.85 14.76 18.99
N GLU A 196 4.73 13.78 18.81
CA GLU A 196 4.67 12.86 17.68
C GLU A 196 3.42 11.98 17.72
N LYS A 197 3.00 11.48 18.88
CA LYS A 197 1.74 10.73 19.05
C LYS A 197 0.54 11.57 18.62
N THR A 198 0.43 12.79 19.14
CA THR A 198 -0.64 13.73 18.78
C THR A 198 -0.60 14.07 17.30
N PHE A 199 0.59 14.27 16.74
CA PHE A 199 0.79 14.54 15.33
C PHE A 199 0.32 13.37 14.45
N LEU A 200 0.74 12.14 14.73
CA LEU A 200 0.40 10.96 13.93
C LEU A 200 -1.10 10.66 13.95
N VAL A 201 -1.79 10.85 15.08
CA VAL A 201 -3.26 10.70 15.17
C VAL A 201 -3.96 11.73 14.28
N ASN A 202 -3.61 13.01 14.45
CA ASN A 202 -4.20 14.08 13.66
C ASN A 202 -3.88 13.94 12.16
N TYR A 203 -2.64 13.56 11.85
CA TYR A 203 -2.19 13.37 10.48
C TYR A 203 -2.90 12.18 9.82
N TYR A 204 -3.07 11.05 10.52
CA TYR A 204 -3.83 9.91 10.03
C TYR A 204 -5.25 10.30 9.63
N ASN A 205 -5.97 11.03 10.50
CA ASN A 205 -7.34 11.45 10.21
C ASN A 205 -7.40 12.35 8.96
N ARG A 206 -6.45 13.28 8.82
CA ARG A 206 -6.35 14.13 7.62
C ARG A 206 -6.07 13.34 6.35
N ILE A 207 -5.17 12.36 6.40
CA ILE A 207 -4.85 11.50 5.24
C ILE A 207 -6.04 10.59 4.89
N LYS A 208 -6.73 10.04 5.88
CA LYS A 208 -7.95 9.24 5.70
C LYS A 208 -9.05 10.07 5.04
N ASP A 209 -9.30 11.28 5.52
CA ASP A 209 -10.30 12.19 4.94
C ASP A 209 -9.92 12.61 3.51
N ALA A 210 -8.64 12.89 3.27
CA ALA A 210 -8.13 13.19 1.93
C ALA A 210 -8.30 12.00 0.98
N CYS A 211 -8.02 10.77 1.45
CA CYS A 211 -8.22 9.55 0.66
C CYS A 211 -9.68 9.37 0.27
N ALA A 212 -10.62 9.55 1.21
CA ALA A 212 -12.04 9.45 0.93
C ALA A 212 -12.52 10.50 -0.10
N LYS A 213 -11.94 11.71 -0.06
CA LYS A 213 -12.23 12.78 -1.02
C LYS A 213 -11.63 12.48 -2.40
N ALA A 214 -10.39 11.99 -2.48
CA ALA A 214 -9.76 11.57 -3.73
C ALA A 214 -10.55 10.42 -4.38
N ASP A 215 -10.99 9.44 -3.59
CA ASP A 215 -11.82 8.34 -4.09
C ASP A 215 -13.18 8.83 -4.63
N LYS A 216 -13.75 9.87 -4.01
CA LYS A 216 -14.98 10.50 -4.51
C LYS A 216 -14.72 11.22 -5.83
N MET A 217 -13.61 11.95 -5.97
CA MET A 217 -13.22 12.65 -7.19
C MET A 217 -12.99 11.67 -8.34
N THR A 218 -12.23 10.59 -8.09
CA THR A 218 -12.05 9.47 -8.99
C THR A 218 -13.39 8.88 -9.48
N ARG A 219 -14.38 8.68 -8.59
CA ARG A 219 -15.73 8.23 -8.95
C ARG A 219 -16.48 9.26 -9.78
N SER A 220 -16.39 10.55 -9.45
CA SER A 220 -16.99 11.62 -10.24
C SER A 220 -16.47 11.63 -11.68
N HIS A 221 -15.17 11.48 -11.90
CA HIS A 221 -14.61 11.35 -13.26
C HIS A 221 -15.16 10.13 -14.02
N LYS A 222 -15.36 8.99 -13.35
CA LYS A 222 -16.00 7.82 -13.98
C LYS A 222 -17.44 8.14 -14.40
N ASN A 223 -18.22 8.76 -13.54
CA ASN A 223 -19.60 9.16 -13.85
C ASN A 223 -19.66 10.12 -15.05
N VAL A 224 -18.75 11.12 -15.12
CA VAL A 224 -18.66 12.03 -16.28
C VAL A 224 -18.31 11.27 -17.56
N ALA A 225 -17.41 10.30 -17.48
CA ALA A 225 -17.07 9.45 -18.62
C ALA A 225 -18.28 8.63 -19.10
N ASP A 226 -19.11 8.12 -18.18
CA ASP A 226 -20.36 7.41 -18.49
C ASP A 226 -21.40 8.36 -19.12
N ASP A 227 -21.54 9.59 -18.63
CA ASP A 227 -22.40 10.61 -19.21
C ASP A 227 -21.98 10.96 -20.65
N TYR A 228 -20.67 10.96 -20.94
CA TYR A 228 -20.17 11.13 -22.30
C TYR A 228 -20.54 9.96 -23.23
N ILE A 229 -20.58 8.72 -22.73
CA ILE A 229 -21.10 7.57 -23.50
C ILE A 229 -22.57 7.81 -23.86
N TYR A 230 -23.37 8.15 -22.85
CA TYR A 230 -24.80 8.36 -23.04
C TYR A 230 -25.07 9.51 -24.02
N THR A 231 -24.37 10.63 -23.88
CA THR A 231 -24.49 11.79 -24.77
C THR A 231 -24.10 11.44 -26.20
N SER A 232 -23.00 10.72 -26.39
CA SER A 232 -22.55 10.21 -27.70
C SER A 232 -23.62 9.32 -28.35
N ALA A 233 -24.21 8.39 -27.59
CA ALA A 233 -25.27 7.51 -28.08
C ALA A 233 -26.52 8.30 -28.50
N CYS A 234 -26.97 9.27 -27.70
CA CYS A 234 -28.10 10.14 -28.06
C CYS A 234 -27.85 10.92 -29.35
N LEU A 235 -26.65 11.50 -29.52
CA LEU A 235 -26.28 12.23 -30.73
C LEU A 235 -26.25 11.32 -31.96
N ASN A 236 -25.77 10.09 -31.82
CA ASN A 236 -25.82 9.10 -32.89
C ASN A 236 -27.26 8.74 -33.28
N SER A 237 -28.15 8.54 -32.31
CA SER A 237 -29.57 8.27 -32.58
C SER A 237 -30.25 9.43 -33.31
N LEU A 238 -30.02 10.68 -32.87
CA LEU A 238 -30.52 11.87 -33.56
C LEU A 238 -29.99 11.97 -35.01
N ALA A 239 -28.71 11.62 -35.22
CA ALA A 239 -28.11 11.61 -36.55
C ALA A 239 -28.71 10.55 -37.49
N LEU A 240 -29.35 9.50 -36.98
CA LEU A 240 -30.05 8.51 -37.81
C LEU A 240 -31.36 9.07 -38.37
N GLU A 241 -32.05 9.89 -37.59
CA GLU A 241 -33.34 10.51 -37.97
C GLU A 241 -33.18 11.78 -38.80
N GLU A 242 -31.99 12.41 -38.79
CA GLU A 242 -31.71 13.66 -39.47
C GLU A 242 -31.25 13.45 -40.94
N PRO A 243 -32.00 13.89 -41.97
CA PRO A 243 -31.64 13.66 -43.37
C PRO A 243 -30.74 14.76 -43.97
N THR A 244 -30.52 15.88 -43.26
CA THR A 244 -29.77 17.02 -43.81
C THR A 244 -28.26 16.96 -43.52
N VAL A 245 -27.54 18.01 -43.94
CA VAL A 245 -26.11 18.19 -43.60
C VAL A 245 -25.83 18.18 -42.09
N ILE A 246 -26.84 18.49 -41.27
CA ILE A 246 -26.76 18.47 -39.80
C ILE A 246 -26.35 17.09 -39.27
N LYS A 247 -26.75 16.00 -39.95
CA LYS A 247 -26.33 14.63 -39.62
C LYS A 247 -24.83 14.49 -39.47
N LYS A 248 -24.06 15.03 -40.42
CA LYS A 248 -22.59 14.94 -40.41
C LYS A 248 -22.01 15.60 -39.16
N TYR A 249 -22.58 16.74 -38.76
CA TYR A 249 -22.15 17.46 -37.57
C TYR A 249 -22.51 16.72 -36.29
N LEU A 250 -23.73 16.18 -36.18
CA LEU A 250 -24.16 15.36 -35.02
C LEU A 250 -23.22 14.16 -34.81
N LEU A 251 -22.88 13.43 -35.89
CA LEU A 251 -21.92 12.33 -35.83
C LEU A 251 -20.52 12.80 -35.37
N LYS A 252 -20.08 14.00 -35.77
CA LYS A 252 -18.79 14.56 -35.34
C LYS A 252 -18.78 14.97 -33.87
N VAL A 253 -19.88 15.50 -33.34
CA VAL A 253 -20.02 15.78 -31.90
C VAL A 253 -20.10 14.48 -31.10
N ALA A 254 -20.80 13.46 -31.60
CA ALA A 254 -20.81 12.14 -30.98
C ALA A 254 -19.38 11.55 -30.88
N GLU A 255 -18.62 11.63 -31.98
CA GLU A 255 -17.21 11.22 -32.01
C GLU A 255 -16.34 12.02 -31.02
N LEU A 256 -16.59 13.32 -30.85
CA LEU A 256 -15.93 14.14 -29.84
C LEU A 256 -16.21 13.60 -28.43
N PHE A 257 -17.46 13.31 -28.08
CA PHE A 257 -17.79 12.79 -26.75
C PHE A 257 -17.14 11.43 -26.47
N GLU A 258 -17.02 10.53 -27.46
CA GLU A 258 -16.22 9.30 -27.31
C GLU A 258 -14.73 9.57 -27.06
N LYS A 259 -14.17 10.62 -27.69
CA LYS A 259 -12.78 11.02 -27.45
C LYS A 259 -12.61 11.63 -26.06
N LEU A 260 -13.51 12.52 -25.64
CA LEU A 260 -13.53 13.13 -24.31
C LEU A 260 -13.68 12.08 -23.21
N ARG A 261 -14.56 11.09 -23.41
CA ARG A 261 -14.67 9.90 -22.54
C ARG A 261 -13.33 9.26 -22.28
N LYS A 262 -12.56 8.97 -23.33
CA LYS A 262 -11.24 8.34 -23.19
C LYS A 262 -10.26 9.21 -22.41
N VAL A 263 -10.36 10.54 -22.52
CA VAL A 263 -9.54 11.45 -21.70
C VAL A 263 -9.99 11.43 -20.25
N GLU A 264 -11.29 11.52 -20.00
CA GLU A 264 -11.87 11.52 -18.66
C GLU A 264 -11.61 10.21 -17.90
N SER A 265 -11.75 9.06 -18.56
CA SER A 265 -11.37 7.77 -17.98
C SER A 265 -9.88 7.69 -17.65
N ARG A 266 -9.01 8.35 -18.44
CA ARG A 266 -7.58 8.44 -18.14
C ARG A 266 -7.32 9.34 -16.95
N VAL A 267 -7.98 10.50 -16.84
CA VAL A 267 -7.91 11.38 -15.66
C VAL A 267 -8.25 10.58 -14.40
N SER A 268 -9.39 9.88 -14.39
CA SER A 268 -9.81 9.03 -13.27
C SER A 268 -8.76 7.99 -12.89
N SER A 269 -8.16 7.34 -13.88
CA SER A 269 -7.18 6.27 -13.65
C SER A 269 -5.84 6.81 -13.14
N ASP A 270 -5.33 7.87 -13.76
CA ASP A 270 -4.06 8.50 -13.37
C ASP A 270 -4.16 9.14 -11.98
N GLU A 271 -5.32 9.72 -11.64
CA GLU A 271 -5.60 10.27 -10.31
C GLU A 271 -5.68 9.19 -9.22
N ASP A 272 -6.44 8.11 -9.44
CA ASP A 272 -6.51 7.00 -8.46
C ASP A 272 -5.11 6.43 -8.22
N LEU A 273 -4.35 6.21 -9.30
CA LEU A 273 -2.99 5.70 -9.23
C LEU A 273 -2.04 6.65 -8.50
N LYS A 274 -2.08 7.96 -8.75
CA LYS A 274 -1.09 8.91 -8.20
C LYS A 274 -1.45 9.51 -6.85
N LEU A 275 -2.74 9.72 -6.60
CA LEU A 275 -3.20 10.38 -5.38
C LEU A 275 -3.78 9.38 -4.40
N SER A 276 -4.83 8.64 -4.79
CA SER A 276 -5.52 7.73 -3.87
C SER A 276 -4.60 6.61 -3.38
N GLU A 277 -3.82 5.97 -4.26
CA GLU A 277 -2.88 4.93 -3.83
C GLU A 277 -1.79 5.46 -2.90
N LEU A 278 -1.27 6.68 -3.13
CA LEU A 278 -0.29 7.31 -2.24
C LEU A 278 -0.89 7.56 -0.85
N LEU A 279 -2.12 8.05 -0.80
CA LEU A 279 -2.83 8.31 0.46
C LEU A 279 -3.08 7.00 1.22
N ARG A 280 -3.58 5.95 0.56
CA ARG A 280 -3.76 4.61 1.14
C ARG A 280 -2.43 4.04 1.65
N TYR A 281 -1.37 4.18 0.87
CA TYR A 281 -0.02 3.76 1.27
C TYR A 281 0.42 4.47 2.55
N TYR A 282 0.29 5.80 2.63
CA TYR A 282 0.68 6.53 3.83
C TYR A 282 -0.24 6.30 5.02
N MET A 283 -1.53 5.99 4.84
CA MET A 283 -2.38 5.53 5.96
C MET A 283 -1.75 4.32 6.67
N LEU A 284 -1.34 3.30 5.90
CA LEU A 284 -0.71 2.10 6.45
C LEU A 284 0.64 2.39 7.12
N ASN A 285 1.46 3.25 6.51
CA ASN A 285 2.75 3.62 7.11
C ASN A 285 2.60 4.47 8.38
N ILE A 286 1.56 5.31 8.48
CA ILE A 286 1.26 6.06 9.71
C ILE A 286 0.83 5.09 10.83
N GLU A 287 0.03 4.08 10.51
CA GLU A 287 -0.32 3.02 11.49
C GLU A 287 0.94 2.27 11.97
N ALA A 288 1.86 1.92 11.07
CA ALA A 288 3.14 1.31 11.47
C ALA A 288 3.98 2.23 12.40
N ALA A 289 3.95 3.55 12.17
CA ALA A 289 4.58 4.52 13.06
C ALA A 289 3.86 4.65 14.43
N LYS A 290 2.53 4.47 14.48
CA LYS A 290 1.79 4.38 15.75
C LYS A 290 2.12 3.07 16.49
N ASP A 291 2.31 1.96 15.77
CA ASP A 291 2.69 0.67 16.36
C ASP A 291 4.09 0.69 16.98
N LEU A 292 5.03 1.44 16.40
CA LEU A 292 6.29 1.80 17.04
C LEU A 292 6.06 2.50 18.38
N LEU A 293 5.25 3.56 18.41
CA LEU A 293 4.97 4.31 19.64
C LEU A 293 4.31 3.42 20.70
N TYR A 294 3.36 2.57 20.30
CA TYR A 294 2.73 1.59 21.19
C TYR A 294 3.75 0.62 21.83
N ARG A 295 4.68 0.07 21.03
CA ARG A 295 5.76 -0.80 21.54
C ARG A 295 6.69 -0.05 22.51
N ARG A 296 7.02 1.21 22.23
CA ARG A 296 7.77 2.06 23.15
C ARG A 296 7.02 2.31 24.47
N THR A 297 5.73 2.67 24.40
CA THR A 297 4.91 2.90 25.60
C THR A 297 4.79 1.63 26.46
N ARG A 298 4.70 0.45 25.84
CA ARG A 298 4.74 -0.82 26.56
C ARG A 298 6.05 -1.02 27.33
N ALA A 299 7.19 -0.73 26.69
CA ALA A 299 8.49 -0.80 27.36
C ALA A 299 8.62 0.19 28.52
N LEU A 300 8.03 1.39 28.40
CA LEU A 300 7.96 2.36 29.50
C LEU A 300 7.15 1.82 30.68
N VAL A 301 6.00 1.19 30.42
CA VAL A 301 5.16 0.60 31.46
C VAL A 301 5.86 -0.56 32.16
N ASP A 302 6.53 -1.42 31.40
CA ASP A 302 7.34 -2.52 31.95
C ASP A 302 8.45 -1.96 32.86
N TYR A 303 9.11 -0.88 32.44
CA TYR A 303 10.09 -0.17 33.25
C TYR A 303 9.50 0.43 34.54
N GLU A 304 8.37 1.15 34.47
CA GLU A 304 7.71 1.69 35.67
C GLU A 304 7.25 0.59 36.64
N ASN A 305 6.78 -0.53 36.12
CA ASN A 305 6.37 -1.69 36.93
C ASN A 305 7.59 -2.33 37.60
N SER A 306 8.72 -2.44 36.90
CA SER A 306 9.97 -2.93 37.47
C SER A 306 10.50 -2.01 38.59
N ASN A 307 10.36 -0.69 38.45
CA ASN A 307 10.68 0.28 39.51
C ASN A 307 9.82 0.05 40.76
N LYS A 308 8.50 -0.09 40.61
CA LYS A 308 7.59 -0.38 41.73
C LYS A 308 7.90 -1.72 42.40
N ALA A 309 8.31 -2.74 41.62
CA ALA A 309 8.70 -4.04 42.15
C ALA A 309 10.00 -3.94 42.96
N LEU A 310 10.98 -3.17 42.47
CA LEU A 310 12.22 -2.88 43.18
C LEU A 310 11.97 -2.15 44.50
N ASP A 311 11.11 -1.13 44.53
CA ASP A 311 10.77 -0.42 45.77
C ASP A 311 10.15 -1.38 46.80
N LYS A 312 9.27 -2.30 46.38
CA LYS A 312 8.70 -3.33 47.25
C LYS A 312 9.76 -4.31 47.76
N ALA A 313 10.72 -4.71 46.92
CA ALA A 313 11.82 -5.59 47.31
C ALA A 313 12.71 -4.92 48.37
N ARG A 314 13.03 -3.63 48.17
CA ARG A 314 13.78 -2.79 49.13
C ARG A 314 13.06 -2.67 50.46
N LEU A 315 11.77 -2.34 50.45
CA LEU A 315 10.95 -2.25 51.67
C LEU A 315 10.90 -3.57 52.45
N LYS A 316 10.89 -4.71 51.76
CA LYS A 316 10.89 -6.05 52.38
C LYS A 316 12.29 -6.58 52.69
N SER A 317 13.36 -5.87 52.28
CA SER A 317 14.76 -6.32 52.35
C SER A 317 14.99 -7.73 51.79
N LYS A 318 14.21 -8.11 50.77
CA LYS A 318 14.21 -9.46 50.18
C LYS A 318 14.32 -9.35 48.66
N ASP A 319 15.14 -10.20 48.04
CA ASP A 319 15.32 -10.32 46.59
C ASP A 319 15.75 -9.01 45.89
N VAL A 320 16.35 -8.07 46.63
CA VAL A 320 16.69 -6.72 46.13
C VAL A 320 17.58 -6.78 44.90
N ARG A 321 18.67 -7.56 44.94
CA ARG A 321 19.60 -7.68 43.81
C ARG A 321 18.95 -8.17 42.51
N LEU A 322 18.00 -9.11 42.63
CA LEU A 322 17.27 -9.63 41.47
C LEU A 322 16.33 -8.58 40.89
N ALA A 323 15.62 -7.85 41.76
CA ALA A 323 14.75 -6.76 41.34
C ALA A 323 15.53 -5.58 40.72
N GLU A 324 16.72 -5.29 41.23
CA GLU A 324 17.62 -4.27 40.67
C GLU A 324 18.11 -4.65 39.27
N ALA A 325 18.57 -5.89 39.07
CA ALA A 325 18.99 -6.36 37.76
C ALA A 325 17.84 -6.31 36.73
N HIS A 326 16.65 -6.79 37.11
CA HIS A 326 15.48 -6.74 36.23
C HIS A 326 15.05 -5.31 35.88
N GLN A 327 15.07 -4.40 36.85
CA GLN A 327 14.76 -2.99 36.61
C GLN A 327 15.78 -2.34 35.67
N GLN A 328 17.06 -2.67 35.83
CA GLN A 328 18.12 -2.20 34.95
C GLN A 328 17.93 -2.70 33.51
N ASP A 329 17.56 -3.97 33.32
CA ASP A 329 17.27 -4.54 32.00
C ASP A 329 16.07 -3.84 31.34
N CYS A 330 14.98 -3.60 32.08
CA CYS A 330 13.82 -2.85 31.57
C CYS A 330 14.18 -1.41 31.19
N CYS A 331 15.02 -0.74 32.00
CA CYS A 331 15.51 0.61 31.72
C CYS A 331 16.28 0.66 30.40
N GLN A 332 17.27 -0.22 30.23
CA GLN A 332 18.09 -0.28 29.03
C GLN A 332 17.27 -0.62 27.78
N LYS A 333 16.28 -1.51 27.90
CA LYS A 333 15.36 -1.84 26.81
C LYS A 333 14.53 -0.61 26.41
N PHE A 334 13.95 0.11 27.36
CA PHE A 334 13.18 1.32 27.10
C PHE A 334 14.04 2.42 26.46
N GLU A 335 15.25 2.66 26.95
CA GLU A 335 16.18 3.65 26.39
C GLU A 335 16.58 3.33 24.95
N LYS A 336 16.95 2.08 24.67
CA LYS A 336 17.31 1.62 23.31
C LYS A 336 16.15 1.76 22.31
N ILE A 337 14.94 1.39 22.74
CA ILE A 337 13.74 1.55 21.92
C ILE A 337 13.46 3.03 21.66
N SER A 338 13.59 3.88 22.68
CA SER A 338 13.37 5.32 22.55
C SER A 338 14.36 5.98 21.60
N GLU A 339 15.65 5.64 21.69
CA GLU A 339 16.67 6.19 20.79
C GLU A 339 16.38 5.84 19.32
N SER A 340 16.15 4.57 19.01
CA SER A 340 15.86 4.13 17.64
C SER A 340 14.51 4.66 17.15
N ALA A 341 13.47 4.67 17.98
CA ALA A 341 12.16 5.20 17.62
C ALA A 341 12.23 6.68 17.22
N LYS A 342 13.04 7.49 17.93
CA LYS A 342 13.26 8.90 17.59
C LYS A 342 13.90 9.06 16.22
N GLN A 343 14.93 8.26 15.92
CA GLN A 343 15.59 8.27 14.61
C GLN A 343 14.63 7.87 13.49
N GLU A 344 13.83 6.84 13.71
CA GLU A 344 12.85 6.32 12.76
C GLU A 344 11.72 7.31 12.46
N LEU A 345 11.15 7.96 13.47
CA LEU A 345 10.12 8.99 13.29
C LEU A 345 10.64 10.20 12.50
N MET A 346 11.88 10.61 12.76
CA MET A 346 12.53 11.69 12.01
C MET A 346 12.79 11.30 10.54
N SER A 347 13.27 10.08 10.31
CA SER A 347 13.46 9.50 8.96
C SER A 347 12.13 9.38 8.22
N PHE A 348 11.08 8.91 8.88
CA PHE A 348 9.73 8.80 8.35
C PHE A 348 9.18 10.15 7.91
N LYS A 349 9.35 11.19 8.74
CA LYS A 349 8.95 12.57 8.40
C LYS A 349 9.61 13.05 7.12
N GLN A 350 10.93 12.87 6.97
CA GLN A 350 11.68 13.28 5.78
C GLN A 350 11.21 12.52 4.53
N LYS A 351 11.17 11.18 4.59
CA LYS A 351 10.75 10.31 3.48
C LYS A 351 9.34 10.65 3.01
N ARG A 352 8.42 10.87 3.95
CA ARG A 352 7.03 11.26 3.65
C ARG A 352 6.93 12.59 2.93
N ILE A 353 7.62 13.63 3.41
CA ILE A 353 7.58 14.95 2.76
C ILE A 353 8.09 14.86 1.32
N ALA A 354 9.19 14.13 1.09
CA ALA A 354 9.74 13.91 -0.24
C ALA A 354 8.76 13.19 -1.17
N ALA A 355 8.15 12.09 -0.69
CA ALA A 355 7.21 11.29 -1.48
C ALA A 355 5.95 12.08 -1.87
N PHE A 356 5.34 12.81 -0.92
CA PHE A 356 4.18 13.65 -1.22
C PHE A 356 4.53 14.79 -2.18
N ARG A 357 5.67 15.46 -1.98
CA ARG A 357 6.11 16.53 -2.88
C ARG A 357 6.25 16.02 -4.32
N LYS A 358 6.95 14.89 -4.51
CA LYS A 358 7.15 14.28 -5.82
C LYS A 358 5.83 13.90 -6.48
N ASN A 359 4.97 13.17 -5.77
CA ASN A 359 3.70 12.72 -6.34
C ASN A 359 2.75 13.88 -6.67
N LEU A 360 2.69 14.94 -5.85
CA LEU A 360 1.86 16.11 -6.16
C LEU A 360 2.35 16.87 -7.39
N ILE A 361 3.67 16.93 -7.61
CA ILE A 361 4.24 17.50 -8.84
C ILE A 361 3.86 16.64 -10.06
N GLU A 362 4.12 15.33 -9.98
CA GLU A 362 3.77 14.39 -11.06
C GLU A 362 2.27 14.41 -11.38
N MET A 363 1.42 14.55 -10.36
CA MET A 363 -0.03 14.67 -10.51
C MET A 363 -0.41 15.96 -11.24
N ALA A 364 0.13 17.11 -10.84
CA ALA A 364 -0.14 18.38 -11.51
C ALA A 364 0.31 18.37 -12.99
N GLU A 365 1.44 17.72 -13.29
CA GLU A 365 1.91 17.54 -14.67
C GLU A 365 0.92 16.69 -15.51
N LEU A 366 0.35 15.64 -14.91
CA LEU A 366 -0.69 14.83 -15.55
C LEU A 366 -1.96 15.64 -15.79
N GLU A 367 -2.44 16.38 -14.79
CA GLU A 367 -3.61 17.26 -14.91
C GLU A 367 -3.44 18.27 -16.06
N ILE A 368 -2.29 18.94 -16.16
CA ILE A 368 -1.97 19.86 -17.25
C ILE A 368 -2.00 19.14 -18.60
N LYS A 369 -1.45 17.92 -18.68
CA LYS A 369 -1.43 17.12 -19.90
C LYS A 369 -2.85 16.74 -20.33
N HIS A 370 -3.71 16.31 -19.40
CA HIS A 370 -5.11 15.98 -19.68
C HIS A 370 -5.90 17.22 -20.13
N ALA A 371 -5.73 18.35 -19.44
CA ALA A 371 -6.37 19.61 -19.81
C ALA A 371 -6.00 20.07 -21.22
N LYS A 372 -4.70 20.01 -21.59
CA LYS A 372 -4.25 20.33 -22.95
C LYS A 372 -4.88 19.41 -24.01
N ASN A 373 -5.01 18.12 -23.71
CA ASN A 373 -5.65 17.17 -24.62
C ASN A 373 -7.14 17.49 -24.80
N ASN A 374 -7.86 17.76 -23.70
CA ASN A 374 -9.27 18.18 -23.76
C ASN A 374 -9.46 19.45 -24.59
N VAL A 375 -8.63 20.48 -24.36
CA VAL A 375 -8.67 21.73 -25.15
C VAL A 375 -8.45 21.46 -26.63
N SER A 376 -7.46 20.63 -26.98
CA SER A 376 -7.17 20.29 -28.39
C SER A 376 -8.34 19.59 -29.08
N LEU A 377 -9.02 18.66 -28.39
CA LEU A 377 -10.19 17.96 -28.91
C LEU A 377 -11.37 18.91 -29.15
N LEU A 378 -11.65 19.78 -28.17
CA LEU A 378 -12.72 20.78 -28.27
C LEU A 378 -12.46 21.78 -29.40
N GLN A 379 -11.23 22.30 -29.48
CA GLN A 379 -10.84 23.25 -30.53
C GLN A 379 -10.99 22.64 -31.93
N SER A 380 -10.53 21.40 -32.10
CA SER A 380 -10.68 20.66 -33.37
C SER A 380 -12.15 20.50 -33.76
N CYS A 381 -13.04 20.28 -32.79
CA CYS A 381 -14.46 20.18 -33.06
C CYS A 381 -15.09 21.53 -33.40
N ILE A 382 -14.71 22.61 -32.71
CA ILE A 382 -15.18 23.97 -33.01
C ILE A 382 -14.78 24.39 -34.43
N ASP A 383 -13.55 24.10 -34.84
CA ASP A 383 -13.06 24.49 -36.17
C ASP A 383 -13.76 23.72 -37.30
N LEU A 384 -14.31 22.53 -37.03
CA LEU A 384 -15.19 21.83 -37.95
C LEU A 384 -16.54 22.54 -38.18
N PHE A 385 -17.01 23.33 -37.21
CA PHE A 385 -18.28 24.07 -37.31
C PHE A 385 -18.16 25.45 -37.95
N LYS A 386 -16.93 26.00 -38.01
CA LYS A 386 -16.66 27.29 -38.65
C LYS A 386 -16.66 27.22 -40.18
N ASN A 387 -16.54 26.00 -40.73
CA ASN A 387 -16.54 25.69 -42.16
C ASN A 387 -17.73 24.79 -42.51
#